data_AF-A0A4U9DBG6-F1
#
_entry.id   AF-A0A4U9DBG6-F1
#
_cell.length_a   1.000
_cell.length_b   1.000
_cell.length_c   1.000
_cell.angle_alpha   90.00
_cell.angle_beta   90.00
_cell.angle_gamma   90.00
#
_symmetry.space_group_name_H-M   'P 1'
#
loop_
_entity.id
_entity.type
_entity.pdbx_description
1 polymer ?
#
loop_
_entity_poly.entity_id
_entity_poly.type
_entity_poly.pdbx_seq_one_letter_code
_entity_poly.pdbx_strand_id
1 'polypeptide(L)'
;MVYQAGREDLIARYQVPLDEYPKRCVEQVANWHKELETYKTSDRIDIKPSREYASTIMNAIWTGEPSVVYGNVRNDGLIDNLPQGCCVEVACLVDANGIQPTKVGKLPAHLAAIMQTNINVQTLLTEAILSENRDYVYYATMMDPHTAAVLGIEEIYALVDDLIASHGEWLPEWVRR
;
A
#
# COMPACT_ATOMS: atom_id res chain seq x y z
N MET A 1 -9.53 -7.37 -7.50
CA MET A 1 -9.72 -7.41 -8.97
C MET A 1 -11.15 -7.82 -9.22
N VAL A 2 -11.93 -6.96 -9.87
CA VAL A 2 -13.34 -7.23 -10.19
C VAL A 2 -13.43 -8.55 -10.93
N TYR A 3 -14.40 -9.37 -10.50
CA TYR A 3 -14.89 -10.54 -11.21
C TYR A 3 -15.10 -10.22 -12.69
N GLN A 4 -14.16 -10.58 -13.56
CA GLN A 4 -14.43 -10.66 -14.99
C GLN A 4 -15.10 -12.00 -15.27
N ALA A 5 -16.36 -12.12 -14.88
CA ALA A 5 -17.20 -13.20 -15.38
C ALA A 5 -17.17 -13.15 -16.92
N GLY A 6 -16.63 -14.20 -17.56
CA GLY A 6 -16.62 -14.34 -19.02
C GLY A 6 -15.27 -14.21 -19.75
N ARG A 7 -14.12 -14.08 -19.05
CA ARG A 7 -12.76 -14.05 -19.68
C ARG A 7 -11.77 -15.05 -19.08
N GLU A 8 -12.20 -16.30 -18.97
CA GLU A 8 -11.39 -17.43 -18.47
C GLU A 8 -10.09 -17.63 -19.27
N ASP A 9 -10.08 -17.25 -20.54
CA ASP A 9 -8.91 -17.25 -21.43
C ASP A 9 -7.77 -16.37 -20.90
N LEU A 10 -8.09 -15.20 -20.35
CA LEU A 10 -7.09 -14.28 -19.81
C LEU A 10 -6.56 -14.75 -18.46
N ILE A 11 -7.44 -15.32 -17.63
CA ILE A 11 -7.04 -15.88 -16.33
C ILE A 11 -6.04 -17.03 -16.55
N ALA A 12 -6.34 -17.93 -17.49
CA ALA A 12 -5.45 -19.03 -17.83
C ALA A 12 -4.10 -18.54 -18.40
N ARG A 13 -4.13 -17.51 -19.25
CA ARG A 13 -2.92 -16.97 -19.91
C ARG A 13 -2.01 -16.20 -18.95
N TYR A 14 -2.58 -15.33 -18.13
CA TYR A 14 -1.81 -14.43 -17.25
C TYR A 14 -1.65 -14.98 -15.84
N GLN A 15 -2.29 -16.11 -15.53
CA GLN A 15 -2.24 -16.80 -14.23
C GLN A 15 -2.50 -15.85 -13.07
N VAL A 16 -3.44 -14.91 -13.25
CA VAL A 16 -3.79 -13.95 -12.22
C VAL A 16 -4.80 -14.62 -11.29
N PRO A 17 -4.41 -15.01 -10.06
CA PRO A 17 -5.31 -15.68 -9.14
C PRO A 17 -6.42 -14.71 -8.71
N LEU A 18 -7.65 -15.04 -9.07
CA LEU A 18 -8.82 -14.38 -8.49
C LEU A 18 -8.94 -14.78 -7.01
N ASP A 19 -9.37 -13.84 -6.18
CA ASP A 19 -9.59 -14.04 -4.74
C ASP A 19 -8.35 -14.52 -3.95
N GLU A 20 -7.16 -14.29 -4.48
CA GLU A 20 -5.91 -14.67 -3.81
C GLU A 20 -5.78 -14.04 -2.43
N TYR A 21 -6.18 -12.77 -2.30
CA TYR A 21 -6.07 -12.04 -1.04
C TYR A 21 -6.99 -12.63 0.05
N PRO A 22 -8.31 -12.77 -0.14
CA PRO A 22 -9.17 -13.49 0.82
C PRO A 22 -8.67 -14.89 1.16
N LYS A 23 -8.22 -15.66 0.15
CA LYS A 23 -7.67 -17.00 0.36
C LYS A 23 -6.43 -16.96 1.27
N ARG A 24 -5.49 -16.05 1.02
CA ARG A 24 -4.31 -15.84 1.87
C ARG A 24 -4.70 -15.47 3.29
N CYS A 25 -5.73 -14.64 3.50
CA CYS A 25 -6.21 -14.31 4.84
C CYS A 25 -6.70 -15.57 5.59
N VAL A 26 -7.53 -16.39 4.94
CA VAL A 26 -8.02 -17.65 5.53
C VAL A 26 -6.87 -18.60 5.86
N GLU A 27 -5.93 -18.77 4.92
CA GLU A 27 -4.75 -19.61 5.11
C GLU A 27 -3.85 -19.09 6.24
N GLN A 28 -3.65 -17.77 6.33
CA GLN A 28 -2.87 -17.15 7.40
C GLN A 28 -3.51 -17.37 8.78
N VAL A 29 -4.82 -17.14 8.92
CA VAL A 29 -5.53 -17.36 10.19
C VAL A 29 -5.48 -18.83 10.60
N ALA A 30 -5.69 -19.75 9.66
CA ALA A 30 -5.61 -21.19 9.92
C ALA A 30 -4.19 -21.61 10.34
N ASN A 31 -3.16 -21.09 9.66
CA ASN A 31 -1.77 -21.35 10.01
C ASN A 31 -1.43 -20.81 11.40
N TRP A 32 -1.88 -19.58 11.73
CA TRP A 32 -1.71 -18.99 13.06
C TRP A 32 -2.34 -19.84 14.16
N HIS A 33 -3.57 -20.31 13.97
CA HIS A 33 -4.23 -21.20 14.94
C HIS A 33 -3.46 -22.51 15.13
N LYS A 34 -2.98 -23.11 14.04
CA LYS A 34 -2.19 -24.34 14.09
C LYS A 34 -0.85 -24.15 14.80
N GLU A 35 -0.15 -23.05 14.51
CA GLU A 35 1.10 -22.68 15.16
C GLU A 35 0.87 -22.44 16.66
N LEU A 36 -0.21 -21.73 17.02
CA LEU A 36 -0.58 -21.49 18.41
C LEU A 36 -0.81 -22.79 19.18
N GLU A 37 -1.57 -23.74 18.64
CA GLU A 37 -1.79 -25.04 19.29
C GLU A 37 -0.48 -25.82 19.43
N THR A 38 0.39 -25.76 18.41
CA THR A 38 1.72 -26.38 18.48
C THR A 38 2.58 -25.76 19.58
N TYR A 39 2.55 -24.43 19.71
CA TYR A 39 3.31 -23.70 20.73
C TYR A 39 2.81 -23.93 22.15
N LYS A 40 1.51 -24.17 22.35
CA LYS A 40 0.96 -24.52 23.68
C LYS A 40 1.51 -25.82 24.24
N THR A 41 1.83 -26.78 23.36
CA THR A 41 2.28 -28.12 23.77
C THR A 41 3.78 -28.35 23.58
N SER A 42 4.51 -27.37 23.04
CA SER A 42 5.94 -27.53 22.75
C SER A 42 6.80 -27.19 23.96
N ASP A 43 7.74 -28.08 24.31
CA ASP A 43 8.74 -27.84 25.36
C ASP A 43 9.71 -26.69 25.03
N ARG A 44 9.82 -26.34 23.73
CA ARG A 44 10.67 -25.26 23.23
C ARG A 44 10.06 -24.62 21.98
N ILE A 45 10.15 -23.28 21.90
CA ILE A 45 9.77 -22.50 20.72
C ILE A 45 11.05 -22.03 20.04
N ASP A 46 11.23 -22.40 18.77
CA ASP A 46 12.33 -21.93 17.94
C ASP A 46 11.90 -20.66 17.18
N ILE A 47 12.53 -19.53 17.49
CA ILE A 47 12.21 -18.24 16.88
C ILE A 47 13.22 -17.98 15.76
N LYS A 48 12.74 -17.98 14.53
CA LYS A 48 13.53 -17.59 13.36
C LYS A 48 13.43 -16.07 13.18
N PRO A 49 14.51 -15.39 12.76
CA PRO A 49 14.43 -13.99 12.39
C PRO A 49 13.35 -13.77 11.33
N SER A 50 12.47 -12.79 11.58
CA SER A 50 11.54 -12.32 10.56
C SER A 50 12.33 -11.71 9.40
N ARG A 51 11.80 -11.80 8.17
CA ARG A 51 12.36 -11.09 7.01
C ARG A 51 11.97 -9.61 6.96
N GLU A 52 11.40 -9.09 8.04
CA GLU A 52 11.03 -7.70 8.21
C GLU A 52 12.27 -6.80 8.34
N TYR A 53 12.22 -5.62 7.72
CA TYR A 53 13.38 -4.72 7.65
C TYR A 53 13.68 -3.98 8.95
N ALA A 54 12.74 -3.87 9.90
CA ALA A 54 12.91 -3.02 11.09
C ALA A 54 14.15 -3.38 11.92
N SER A 55 14.35 -4.65 12.25
CA SER A 55 15.54 -5.12 12.98
C SER A 55 16.82 -4.96 12.17
N THR A 56 16.75 -5.16 10.85
CA THR A 56 17.88 -4.98 9.93
C THR A 56 18.33 -3.52 9.89
N ILE A 57 17.37 -2.59 9.78
CA ILE A 57 17.62 -1.14 9.80
C ILE A 57 18.25 -0.73 11.13
N MET A 58 17.67 -1.16 12.26
CA MET A 58 18.19 -0.85 13.60
C MET A 58 19.62 -1.39 13.78
N ASN A 59 19.88 -2.63 13.38
CA ASN A 59 21.21 -3.23 13.45
C ASN A 59 22.22 -2.45 12.62
N ALA A 60 21.89 -2.12 11.36
CA ALA A 60 22.79 -1.41 10.46
C ALA A 60 23.15 -0.01 10.97
N ILE A 61 22.19 0.71 11.55
CA ILE A 61 22.44 2.01 12.18
C ILE A 61 23.30 1.85 13.45
N TRP A 62 23.03 0.83 14.25
CA TRP A 62 23.69 0.63 15.54
C TRP A 62 25.13 0.11 15.42
N THR A 63 25.37 -0.86 14.53
CA THR A 63 26.68 -1.53 14.37
C THR A 63 27.53 -0.88 13.28
N GLY A 64 26.91 -0.12 12.37
CA GLY A 64 27.55 0.38 11.16
C GLY A 64 27.74 -0.68 10.07
N GLU A 65 27.24 -1.91 10.26
CA GLU A 65 27.24 -2.93 9.22
C GLU A 65 26.21 -2.57 8.14
N PRO A 66 26.63 -2.27 6.90
CA PRO A 66 25.72 -1.73 5.90
C PRO A 66 24.69 -2.77 5.45
N SER A 67 23.45 -2.33 5.23
CA SER A 67 22.38 -3.13 4.66
C SER A 67 21.62 -2.36 3.58
N VAL A 68 20.96 -3.07 2.67
CA VAL A 68 20.07 -2.48 1.67
C VAL A 68 18.65 -2.92 1.96
N VAL A 69 17.76 -1.95 2.09
CA VAL A 69 16.32 -2.15 2.28
C VAL A 69 15.54 -1.37 1.22
N TYR A 70 14.30 -1.78 0.95
CA TYR A 70 13.39 -0.99 0.11
C TYR A 70 12.50 -0.17 1.04
N GLY A 71 12.75 1.14 1.03
CA GLY A 71 12.14 2.08 1.96
C GLY A 71 11.19 3.04 1.26
N ASN A 72 10.08 3.34 1.94
CA ASN A 72 9.15 4.40 1.54
C ASN A 72 9.69 5.75 2.01
N VAL A 73 10.03 6.62 1.06
CA VAL A 73 10.69 7.91 1.30
C VAL A 73 10.09 9.00 0.42
N ARG A 74 10.33 10.26 0.79
CA ARG A 74 9.89 11.40 -0.02
C ARG A 74 10.70 11.47 -1.32
N ASN A 75 10.01 11.63 -2.44
CA ASN A 75 10.63 11.80 -3.75
C ASN A 75 11.25 13.20 -3.88
N ASP A 76 12.51 13.33 -3.47
CA ASP A 76 13.33 14.53 -3.62
C ASP A 76 14.39 14.30 -4.70
N GLY A 77 13.94 14.16 -5.95
CA GLY A 77 14.78 13.92 -7.12
C GLY A 77 15.24 12.45 -7.30
N LEU A 78 14.58 11.51 -6.63
CA LEU A 78 14.87 10.08 -6.69
C LEU A 78 14.33 9.44 -7.96
N ILE A 79 13.08 9.75 -8.32
CA ILE A 79 12.44 9.36 -9.58
C ILE A 79 12.04 10.62 -10.35
N ASP A 80 12.67 10.81 -11.52
CA ASP A 80 12.66 12.09 -12.23
C ASP A 80 11.30 12.45 -12.82
N ASN A 81 10.51 11.44 -13.24
CA ASN A 81 9.22 11.61 -13.90
C ASN A 81 8.03 11.19 -13.03
N LEU A 82 8.18 11.28 -11.70
CA LEU A 82 7.09 11.29 -10.73
C LEU A 82 7.07 12.65 -9.99
N PRO A 83 5.93 13.06 -9.42
CA PRO A 83 5.81 14.31 -8.70
C PRO A 83 6.83 14.40 -7.57
N GLN A 84 7.41 15.58 -7.37
CA GLN A 84 8.29 15.81 -6.23
C GLN A 84 7.45 15.85 -4.95
N GLY A 85 8.01 15.34 -3.84
CA GLY A 85 7.31 15.28 -2.57
C GLY A 85 6.38 14.07 -2.39
N CYS A 86 6.06 13.32 -3.43
CA CYS A 86 5.26 12.10 -3.28
C CYS A 86 6.06 10.99 -2.56
N CYS A 87 5.38 10.04 -1.92
CA CYS A 87 6.04 8.88 -1.35
C CYS A 87 6.45 7.91 -2.48
N VAL A 88 7.71 7.48 -2.48
CA VAL A 88 8.24 6.48 -3.40
C VAL A 88 8.96 5.38 -2.62
N GLU A 89 8.86 4.16 -3.10
CA GLU A 89 9.62 3.04 -2.57
C GLU A 89 10.87 2.80 -3.42
N VAL A 90 12.05 3.01 -2.83
CA VAL A 90 13.33 2.83 -3.53
C VAL A 90 14.33 2.09 -2.65
N ALA A 91 15.41 1.60 -3.26
CA ALA A 91 16.51 1.02 -2.50
C ALA A 91 17.19 2.10 -1.64
N CYS A 92 17.38 1.81 -0.37
CA CYS A 92 18.03 2.65 0.61
C CYS A 92 19.23 1.91 1.19
N LEU A 93 20.41 2.52 1.11
CA LEU A 93 21.56 2.09 1.90
C LEU A 93 21.33 2.53 3.34
N VAL A 94 21.52 1.61 4.29
CA VAL A 94 21.41 1.88 5.72
C VAL A 94 22.72 1.50 6.37
N ASP A 95 23.34 2.43 7.07
CA ASP A 95 24.56 2.25 7.86
C ASP A 95 24.56 3.24 9.05
N ALA A 96 25.73 3.45 9.68
CA ALA A 96 25.90 4.37 10.81
C ALA A 96 25.55 5.84 10.48
N ASN A 97 25.50 6.24 9.21
CA ASN A 97 25.06 7.57 8.77
C ASN A 97 23.55 7.67 8.58
N GLY A 98 22.80 6.59 8.84
CA GLY A 98 21.35 6.53 8.70
C GLY A 98 20.90 5.99 7.34
N ILE A 99 19.66 6.35 6.98
CA ILE A 99 18.99 5.86 5.78
C ILE A 99 19.29 6.78 4.60
N GLN A 100 19.84 6.21 3.53
CA GLN A 100 20.33 6.92 2.35
C GLN A 100 19.63 6.38 1.10
N PRO A 101 18.56 7.06 0.62
CA PRO A 101 17.83 6.62 -0.58
C PRO A 101 18.68 6.72 -1.85
N THR A 102 18.54 5.74 -2.73
CA THR A 102 19.27 5.68 -4.00
C THR A 102 18.42 6.26 -5.13
N LYS A 103 19.01 7.15 -5.93
CA LYS A 103 18.37 7.70 -7.12
C LYS A 103 18.13 6.61 -8.17
N VAL A 104 16.88 6.50 -8.64
CA VAL A 104 16.46 5.58 -9.70
C VAL A 104 16.53 6.26 -11.08
N GLY A 105 16.24 7.56 -11.13
CA GLY A 105 16.20 8.34 -12.36
C GLY A 105 14.84 8.24 -13.07
N LYS A 106 14.83 8.32 -14.40
CA LYS A 106 13.59 8.31 -15.19
C LYS A 106 13.06 6.90 -15.41
N LEU A 107 11.82 6.66 -15.00
CA LEU A 107 11.10 5.42 -15.28
C LEU A 107 10.58 5.37 -16.72
N PRO A 108 10.36 4.17 -17.29
CA PRO A 108 9.58 4.00 -18.51
C PRO A 108 8.22 4.71 -18.40
N ALA A 109 7.83 5.44 -19.45
CA ALA A 109 6.69 6.36 -19.40
C ALA A 109 5.36 5.68 -19.02
N HIS A 110 5.12 4.46 -19.49
CA HIS A 110 3.91 3.71 -19.18
C HIS A 110 3.87 3.27 -17.69
N LEU A 111 5.01 2.96 -17.08
CA LEU A 111 5.07 2.63 -15.64
C LEU A 111 4.83 3.86 -14.79
N ALA A 112 5.47 4.99 -15.14
CA ALA A 112 5.23 6.26 -14.46
C ALA A 112 3.77 6.69 -14.58
N ALA A 113 3.13 6.49 -15.74
CA ALA A 113 1.71 6.81 -15.93
C ALA A 113 0.79 6.00 -15.00
N ILE A 114 1.06 4.70 -14.83
CA ILE A 114 0.28 3.84 -13.90
C ILE A 114 0.54 4.21 -12.44
N MET A 115 1.78 4.56 -12.08
CA MET A 115 2.07 5.04 -10.72
C MET A 115 1.36 6.37 -10.45
N GLN A 116 1.34 7.27 -11.45
CA GLN A 116 0.71 8.58 -11.35
C GLN A 116 -0.79 8.47 -11.01
N THR A 117 -1.52 7.50 -11.57
CA THR A 117 -2.94 7.34 -11.25
C THR A 117 -3.17 7.06 -9.76
N ASN A 118 -2.27 6.30 -9.13
CA ASN A 118 -2.33 6.02 -7.68
C ASN A 118 -1.85 7.22 -6.84
N ILE A 119 -0.79 7.90 -7.27
CA ILE A 119 -0.27 9.10 -6.60
C ILE A 119 -1.33 10.21 -6.58
N ASN A 120 -2.13 10.35 -7.64
CA ASN A 120 -3.20 11.34 -7.72
C ASN A 120 -4.23 11.15 -6.59
N VAL A 121 -4.65 9.90 -6.32
CA VAL A 121 -5.59 9.58 -5.22
C VAL A 121 -5.00 9.98 -3.87
N GLN A 122 -3.75 9.61 -3.62
CA GLN A 122 -3.05 9.92 -2.36
C GLN A 122 -2.86 11.44 -2.17
N THR A 123 -2.59 12.15 -3.27
CA THR A 123 -2.41 13.61 -3.25
C THR A 123 -3.72 14.29 -2.89
N LEU A 124 -4.84 13.92 -3.53
CA LEU A 124 -6.16 14.48 -3.22
C LEU A 124 -6.58 14.15 -1.78
N LEU A 125 -6.30 12.95 -1.28
CA LEU A 125 -6.57 12.61 0.12
C LEU A 125 -5.74 13.45 1.10
N THR A 126 -4.48 13.73 0.75
CA THR A 126 -3.61 14.61 1.54
C THR A 126 -4.18 16.03 1.56
N GLU A 127 -4.63 16.56 0.42
CA GLU A 127 -5.32 17.85 0.34
C GLU A 127 -6.60 17.88 1.16
N ALA A 128 -7.40 16.80 1.14
CA ALA A 128 -8.60 16.67 1.98
C ALA A 128 -8.26 16.85 3.46
N ILE A 129 -7.20 16.18 3.93
CA ILE A 129 -6.77 16.24 5.32
C ILE A 129 -6.22 17.62 5.69
N LEU A 130 -5.39 18.22 4.83
CA LEU A 130 -4.75 19.52 5.12
C LEU A 130 -5.73 20.69 5.07
N SER A 131 -6.72 20.61 4.18
CA SER A 131 -7.74 21.66 4.00
C SER A 131 -9.03 21.40 4.78
N GLU A 132 -9.15 20.23 5.42
CA GLU A 132 -10.38 19.73 6.06
C GLU A 132 -11.60 19.80 5.12
N ASN A 133 -11.37 19.59 3.82
CA ASN A 133 -12.42 19.66 2.81
C ASN A 133 -12.78 18.25 2.31
N ARG A 134 -14.00 17.83 2.67
CA ARG A 134 -14.58 16.54 2.31
C ARG A 134 -14.72 16.31 0.80
N ASP A 135 -14.86 17.36 0.00
CA ASP A 135 -15.00 17.25 -1.46
C ASP A 135 -13.81 16.48 -2.09
N TYR A 136 -12.61 16.70 -1.56
CA TYR A 136 -11.41 16.01 -2.02
C TYR A 136 -11.42 14.50 -1.75
N VAL A 137 -12.19 14.01 -0.78
CA VAL A 137 -12.38 12.57 -0.57
C VAL A 137 -13.13 11.97 -1.75
N TYR A 138 -14.21 12.62 -2.19
CA TYR A 138 -14.94 12.17 -3.39
C TYR A 138 -14.07 12.28 -4.64
N TYR A 139 -13.33 13.37 -4.82
CA TYR A 139 -12.44 13.52 -5.97
C TYR A 139 -11.35 12.44 -5.98
N ALA A 140 -10.78 12.11 -4.82
CA ALA A 140 -9.81 11.03 -4.70
C ALA A 140 -10.42 9.69 -5.14
N THR A 141 -11.63 9.37 -4.68
CA THR A 141 -12.33 8.14 -5.06
C THR A 141 -12.72 8.12 -6.55
N MET A 142 -13.10 9.26 -7.14
CA MET A 142 -13.35 9.36 -8.59
C MET A 142 -12.09 9.17 -9.44
N MET A 143 -10.91 9.49 -8.91
CA MET A 143 -9.63 9.31 -9.59
C MET A 143 -9.04 7.91 -9.40
N ASP A 144 -9.59 7.11 -8.49
CA ASP A 144 -9.18 5.72 -8.31
C ASP A 144 -9.52 4.90 -9.57
N PRO A 145 -8.53 4.26 -10.23
CA PRO A 145 -8.75 3.55 -11.49
C PRO A 145 -9.75 2.41 -11.39
N HIS A 146 -9.90 1.82 -10.20
CA HIS A 146 -10.82 0.71 -10.01
C HIS A 146 -12.25 1.20 -9.89
N THR A 147 -12.45 2.18 -9.02
CA THR A 147 -13.74 2.82 -8.78
C THR A 147 -14.28 3.44 -10.06
N ALA A 148 -13.46 4.24 -10.75
CA ALA A 148 -13.82 4.92 -12.00
C ALA A 148 -14.13 3.96 -13.16
N ALA A 149 -13.61 2.72 -13.12
CA ALA A 149 -13.85 1.73 -14.16
C ALA A 149 -15.18 0.97 -13.98
N VAL A 150 -15.77 1.00 -12.79
CA VAL A 150 -16.90 0.12 -12.41
C VAL A 150 -18.14 0.92 -12.04
N LEU A 151 -17.99 2.11 -11.48
CA LEU A 151 -19.08 2.92 -10.94
C LEU A 151 -19.25 4.23 -11.70
N GLY A 152 -20.50 4.67 -11.85
CA GLY A 152 -20.84 6.03 -12.26
C GLY A 152 -20.65 7.05 -11.14
N ILE A 153 -20.59 8.34 -11.48
CA ILE A 153 -20.30 9.42 -10.52
C ILE A 153 -21.26 9.42 -9.32
N GLU A 154 -22.56 9.28 -9.55
CA GLU A 154 -23.56 9.24 -8.47
C GLU A 154 -23.39 8.01 -7.55
N GLU A 155 -23.01 6.86 -8.13
CA GLU A 155 -22.72 5.64 -7.36
C GLU A 155 -21.46 5.80 -6.50
N ILE A 156 -20.47 6.57 -6.99
CA ILE A 156 -19.26 6.90 -6.24
C ILE A 156 -19.59 7.78 -5.03
N TYR A 157 -20.44 8.80 -5.21
CA TYR A 157 -20.91 9.62 -4.08
C TYR A 157 -21.60 8.76 -3.02
N ALA A 158 -22.55 7.92 -3.44
CA ALA A 158 -23.27 7.03 -2.53
C ALA A 158 -22.32 6.07 -1.79
N LEU A 159 -21.35 5.46 -2.50
CA LEU A 159 -20.34 4.59 -1.91
C LEU A 159 -19.52 5.31 -0.83
N VAL A 160 -19.03 6.52 -1.13
CA VAL A 160 -18.23 7.29 -0.17
C VAL A 160 -19.06 7.67 1.05
N ASP A 161 -20.32 8.08 0.87
CA ASP A 161 -21.22 8.40 1.97
C ASP A 161 -21.49 7.20 2.86
N ASP A 162 -21.77 6.04 2.26
CA ASP A 162 -21.97 4.78 2.98
C ASP A 162 -20.71 4.37 3.77
N LEU A 163 -19.51 4.55 3.19
CA LEU A 163 -18.25 4.28 3.87
C LEU A 163 -18.01 5.24 5.04
N ILE A 164 -18.29 6.55 4.87
CA ILE A 164 -18.15 7.54 5.93
C ILE A 164 -19.10 7.21 7.09
N ALA A 165 -20.37 6.91 6.78
CA ALA A 165 -21.37 6.54 7.77
C ALA A 165 -20.97 5.26 8.52
N SER A 166 -20.45 4.25 7.81
CA SER A 166 -20.05 2.96 8.38
C SER A 166 -18.84 3.07 9.32
N HIS A 167 -17.87 3.93 9.01
CA HIS A 167 -16.68 4.13 9.85
C HIS A 167 -16.96 5.06 11.03
N GLY A 168 -17.92 5.98 10.92
CA GLY A 168 -18.37 6.83 12.02
C GLY A 168 -17.21 7.52 12.73
N GLU A 169 -17.17 7.46 14.06
CA GLU A 169 -16.16 8.11 14.91
C GLU A 169 -14.70 7.71 14.63
N TRP A 170 -14.44 6.69 13.82
CA TRP A 170 -13.07 6.34 13.38
C TRP A 170 -12.51 7.36 12.39
N LEU A 171 -13.38 8.15 11.75
CA LEU A 171 -13.01 9.25 10.88
C LEU A 171 -13.00 10.59 11.62
N PRO A 172 -12.14 11.53 11.21
CA PRO A 172 -12.14 12.89 11.71
C PRO A 172 -13.52 13.53 11.58
N GLU A 173 -13.87 14.40 12.53
CA GLU A 173 -15.19 15.04 12.57
C GLU A 173 -15.52 15.84 11.30
N TRP A 174 -14.55 16.53 10.71
CA TRP A 174 -14.75 17.33 9.50
C TRP A 174 -15.16 16.50 8.27
N VAL A 175 -14.81 15.20 8.22
CA VAL A 175 -15.24 14.28 7.13
C VAL A 175 -16.70 13.87 7.30
N ARG A 176 -17.20 13.85 8.54
CA ARG A 176 -18.51 13.29 8.89
C ARG A 176 -19.63 14.33 8.83
N ARG A 177 -19.25 15.61 8.84
CA ARG A 177 -20.15 16.76 8.74
C ARG A 177 -20.55 17.05 7.30
#